data_AF-A0A820JDZ7-F1
#
_entry.id   AF-A0A820JDZ7-F1
#
_cell.length_a   1.000
_cell.length_b   1.000
_cell.length_c   1.000
_cell.angle_alpha   90.00
_cell.angle_beta   90.00
_cell.angle_gamma   90.00
#
_symmetry.space_group_name_H-M   'P 1'
#
loop_
_entity.id
_entity.type
_entity.pdbx_description
1 polymer ?
#
loop_
_entity_poly.entity_id
_entity_poly.type
_entity_poly.pdbx_seq_one_letter_code
_entity_poly.pdbx_strand_id
1 'polypeptide(L)'
;EKISGFFKTLTKTADEVLLANQKESDEYFERQKQFLLTYNAKIKDATNAADKSTRAHKTVADTYIKISSGFNALSTTDKTDLAQYLLLLGDFFEKARKLESRVQSDMDLKLSDTL
;
A
#
# COMPACT_ATOMS: atom_id res chain seq x y z
N GLU A 1 31.65 56.54 26.19
CA GLU A 1 31.70 55.94 24.84
C GLU A 1 31.65 54.40 24.80
N LYS A 2 32.29 53.66 25.71
CA LYS A 2 32.33 52.19 25.65
C LYS A 2 30.95 51.49 25.76
N ILE A 3 30.03 52.03 26.57
CA ILE A 3 28.70 51.42 26.83
C ILE A 3 27.81 51.42 25.57
N SER A 4 27.86 52.46 24.74
CA SER A 4 27.08 52.54 23.49
C SER A 4 27.50 51.46 22.46
N GLY A 5 28.79 51.11 22.43
CA GLY A 5 29.32 50.03 21.59
C GLY A 5 28.78 48.65 22.00
N PHE A 6 28.70 48.36 23.31
CA PHE A 6 28.16 47.10 23.81
C PHE A 6 26.66 46.94 23.48
N PHE A 7 25.85 48.01 23.60
CA PHE A 7 24.43 47.95 23.22
C PHE A 7 24.22 47.73 21.71
N LYS A 8 25.05 48.33 20.86
CA LYS A 8 25.01 48.13 19.40
C LYS A 8 25.42 46.71 18.99
N THR A 9 26.39 46.10 19.67
CA THR A 9 26.79 44.72 19.39
C THR A 9 25.72 43.74 19.87
N LEU A 10 25.14 43.95 21.06
CA LEU A 10 24.05 43.11 21.57
C LEU A 10 22.78 43.16 20.69
N THR A 11 22.41 44.35 20.18
CA THR A 11 21.28 44.48 19.24
C THR A 11 21.58 43.81 17.90
N LYS A 12 22.79 43.99 17.34
CA LYS A 12 23.20 43.25 16.14
C LYS A 12 23.20 41.72 16.34
N THR A 13 23.71 41.23 17.46
CA THR A 13 23.73 39.79 17.75
C THR A 13 22.31 39.25 17.97
N ALA A 14 21.42 40.00 18.61
CA ALA A 14 20.02 39.61 18.76
C ALA A 14 19.30 39.58 17.40
N ASP A 15 19.51 40.57 16.54
CA ASP A 15 18.93 40.61 15.19
C ASP A 15 19.46 39.47 14.30
N GLU A 16 20.76 39.17 14.36
CA GLU A 16 21.36 38.04 13.64
C GLU A 16 20.81 36.70 14.14
N VAL A 17 20.63 36.54 15.45
CA VAL A 17 20.01 35.34 16.04
C VAL A 17 18.53 35.23 15.67
N LEU A 18 17.79 36.33 15.61
CA LEU A 18 16.39 36.34 15.17
C LEU A 18 16.26 36.01 13.69
N LEU A 19 17.13 36.56 12.83
CA LEU A 19 17.18 36.27 11.40
C LEU A 19 17.62 34.84 11.12
N ALA A 20 18.61 34.31 11.87
CA ALA A 20 19.04 32.92 11.77
C ALA A 20 17.91 31.97 12.17
N ASN A 21 17.20 32.24 13.27
CA ASN A 21 16.04 31.45 13.68
C ASN A 21 14.89 31.52 12.65
N GLN A 22 14.65 32.67 12.01
CA GLN A 22 13.67 32.78 10.94
C GLN A 22 14.07 31.95 9.70
N LYS A 23 15.34 32.00 9.31
CA LYS A 23 15.85 31.24 8.15
C LYS A 23 15.84 29.73 8.38
N GLU A 24 16.25 29.26 9.56
CA GLU A 24 16.21 27.85 9.93
C GLU A 24 14.77 27.34 10.04
N SER A 25 13.86 28.18 10.56
CA SER A 25 12.42 27.91 10.59
C SER A 25 11.86 27.73 9.17
N ASP A 26 12.21 28.62 8.23
CA ASP A 26 11.74 28.55 6.84
C ASP A 26 12.28 27.31 6.08
N GLU A 27 13.58 27.00 6.22
CA GLU A 27 14.16 25.79 5.61
C GLU A 27 13.56 24.50 6.18
N TYR A 28 13.30 24.47 7.50
CA TYR A 28 12.58 23.36 8.12
C TYR A 28 11.20 23.19 7.52
N PHE A 29 10.40 24.26 7.41
CA PHE A 29 9.04 24.18 6.87
C PHE A 29 9.03 23.77 5.39
N GLU A 30 9.94 24.27 4.56
CA GLU A 30 10.04 23.83 3.17
C GLU A 30 10.44 22.35 3.06
N ARG A 31 11.34 21.85 3.93
CA ARG A 31 11.64 20.42 4.00
C ARG A 31 10.43 19.59 4.43
N GLN A 32 9.69 20.03 5.44
CA GLN A 32 8.47 19.34 5.89
C GLN A 32 7.39 19.33 4.80
N LYS A 33 7.21 20.44 4.09
CA LYS A 33 6.30 20.54 2.95
C LYS A 33 6.69 19.56 1.83
N GLN A 34 7.98 19.50 1.47
CA GLN A 34 8.45 18.55 0.47
C GLN A 34 8.26 17.10 0.92
N PHE A 35 8.50 16.81 2.21
CA PHE A 35 8.23 15.50 2.80
C PHE A 35 6.74 15.14 2.68
N LEU A 36 5.83 16.03 3.06
CA LEU A 36 4.39 15.80 2.99
C LEU A 36 3.90 15.58 1.55
N LEU A 37 4.39 16.37 0.59
CA LEU A 37 4.06 16.20 -0.83
C LEU A 37 4.52 14.82 -1.34
N THR A 38 5.75 14.43 -1.00
CA THR A 38 6.32 13.14 -1.40
C THR A 38 5.58 11.99 -0.74
N TYR A 39 5.27 12.11 0.56
CA TYR A 39 4.54 11.10 1.32
C TYR A 39 3.13 10.91 0.77
N ASN A 40 2.39 11.99 0.51
CA ASN A 40 1.06 11.95 -0.10
C ASN A 40 1.08 11.28 -1.49
N ALA A 41 2.08 11.56 -2.32
CA ALA A 41 2.24 10.88 -3.60
C ALA A 41 2.44 9.37 -3.42
N LYS A 42 3.30 8.96 -2.48
CA LYS A 42 3.55 7.54 -2.16
C LYS A 42 2.31 6.83 -1.62
N ILE A 43 1.52 7.50 -0.78
CA ILE A 43 0.25 6.93 -0.29
C ILE A 43 -0.71 6.71 -1.46
N LYS A 44 -0.90 7.71 -2.34
CA LYS A 44 -1.75 7.55 -3.54
C LYS A 44 -1.30 6.40 -4.42
N ASP A 45 0.01 6.26 -4.66
CA ASP A 45 0.56 5.15 -5.45
C ASP A 45 0.33 3.80 -4.77
N ALA A 46 0.52 3.72 -3.45
CA ALA A 46 0.28 2.52 -2.66
C ALA A 46 -1.20 2.13 -2.64
N THR A 47 -2.12 3.07 -2.43
CA THR A 47 -3.58 2.84 -2.49
C THR A 47 -3.98 2.31 -3.87
N ASN A 48 -3.49 2.94 -4.95
CA ASN A 48 -3.74 2.47 -6.31
C ASN A 48 -3.21 1.05 -6.58
N ALA A 49 -2.04 0.71 -6.02
CA ALA A 49 -1.46 -0.62 -6.14
C ALA A 49 -2.26 -1.66 -5.34
N ALA A 50 -2.67 -1.33 -4.12
CA ALA A 50 -3.51 -2.17 -3.28
C ALA A 50 -4.84 -2.49 -3.98
N ASP A 51 -5.52 -1.48 -4.51
CA ASP A 51 -6.76 -1.63 -5.27
C ASP A 51 -6.61 -2.55 -6.49
N LYS A 52 -5.51 -2.41 -7.24
CA LYS A 52 -5.21 -3.29 -8.38
C LYS A 52 -5.00 -4.72 -7.91
N SER A 53 -4.28 -4.91 -6.81
CA SER A 53 -4.01 -6.22 -6.25
C SER A 53 -5.27 -6.90 -5.71
N THR A 54 -6.16 -6.17 -5.02
CA THR A 54 -7.48 -6.68 -4.60
C THR A 54 -8.31 -7.17 -5.80
N ARG A 55 -8.34 -6.41 -6.90
CA ARG A 55 -9.00 -6.85 -8.14
C ARG A 55 -8.33 -8.07 -8.78
N ALA A 56 -7.00 -8.15 -8.73
CA ALA A 56 -6.25 -9.28 -9.25
C ALA A 56 -6.58 -10.58 -8.48
N HIS A 57 -6.57 -10.55 -7.14
CA HIS A 57 -6.95 -11.69 -6.31
C HIS A 57 -8.38 -12.16 -6.61
N LYS A 58 -9.34 -11.23 -6.77
CA LYS A 58 -10.69 -11.57 -7.20
C LYS A 58 -10.70 -12.34 -8.54
N THR A 59 -9.94 -11.84 -9.52
CA THR A 59 -9.85 -12.45 -10.85
C THR A 59 -9.24 -13.86 -10.79
N VAL A 60 -8.23 -14.06 -9.94
CA VAL A 60 -7.61 -15.38 -9.71
C VAL A 60 -8.61 -16.34 -9.07
N ALA A 61 -9.33 -15.91 -8.04
CA ALA A 61 -10.38 -16.71 -7.41
C ALA A 61 -11.48 -17.09 -8.41
N ASP A 62 -11.94 -16.14 -9.23
CA ASP A 62 -12.93 -16.37 -10.29
C ASP A 62 -12.39 -17.33 -11.38
N THR A 63 -11.08 -17.42 -11.56
CA THR A 63 -10.45 -18.38 -12.47
C THR A 63 -10.40 -19.77 -11.84
N TYR A 64 -10.05 -19.88 -10.56
CA TYR A 64 -10.04 -21.16 -9.85
C TYR A 64 -11.41 -21.84 -9.84
N ILE A 65 -12.51 -21.10 -9.62
CA ILE A 65 -13.87 -21.69 -9.67
C ILE A 65 -14.23 -22.19 -11.08
N LYS A 66 -13.79 -21.51 -12.14
CA LYS A 66 -14.01 -21.95 -13.53
C LYS A 66 -13.22 -23.23 -13.82
N ILE A 67 -11.96 -23.30 -13.39
CA ILE A 67 -11.12 -24.49 -13.54
C ILE A 67 -11.73 -25.66 -12.75
N SER A 68 -12.12 -25.44 -11.49
CA SER A 68 -12.81 -26.41 -10.63
C SER A 68 -14.04 -26.98 -11.33
N SER A 69 -14.91 -26.09 -11.85
CA SER A 69 -16.11 -26.48 -12.59
C SER A 69 -15.79 -27.26 -13.86
N GLY A 70 -14.72 -26.89 -14.57
CA GLY A 70 -14.24 -27.60 -15.76
C GLY A 70 -13.80 -29.04 -15.45
N PHE A 71 -13.04 -29.24 -14.38
CA PHE A 71 -12.65 -30.58 -13.93
C PHE A 71 -13.85 -31.42 -13.50
N ASN A 72 -14.78 -30.82 -12.75
CA ASN A 72 -16.01 -31.50 -12.35
C ASN A 72 -16.82 -31.91 -13.58
N ALA A 73 -16.96 -31.06 -14.60
CA ALA A 73 -17.65 -31.40 -15.83
C ALA A 73 -16.96 -32.56 -16.58
N LEU A 74 -15.62 -32.52 -16.71
CA LEU A 74 -14.84 -33.59 -17.34
C LEU A 74 -14.96 -34.93 -16.60
N SER A 75 -15.01 -34.91 -15.26
CA SER A 75 -15.20 -36.13 -14.49
C SER A 75 -16.54 -36.83 -14.75
N THR A 76 -17.57 -36.09 -15.19
CA THR A 76 -18.88 -36.70 -15.49
C THR A 76 -18.90 -37.44 -16.82
N THR A 77 -17.98 -37.11 -17.74
CA THR A 77 -17.89 -37.73 -19.06
C THR A 77 -16.85 -38.87 -19.09
N ASP A 78 -15.90 -38.86 -18.17
CA ASP A 78 -14.89 -39.89 -18.01
C ASP A 78 -15.44 -41.12 -17.26
N LYS A 79 -15.27 -42.32 -17.84
CA LYS A 79 -15.72 -43.60 -17.27
C LYS A 79 -14.57 -44.41 -16.68
N THR A 80 -13.37 -43.85 -16.65
CA THR A 80 -12.17 -44.49 -16.13
C THR A 80 -11.86 -44.00 -14.71
N ASP A 81 -10.86 -44.60 -14.06
CA ASP A 81 -10.37 -44.17 -12.75
C ASP A 81 -9.87 -42.72 -12.74
N LEU A 82 -9.59 -42.13 -13.92
CA LEU A 82 -9.23 -40.72 -14.07
C LEU A 82 -10.32 -39.78 -13.57
N ALA A 83 -11.60 -40.17 -13.60
CA ALA A 83 -12.71 -39.39 -13.09
C ALA A 83 -12.52 -38.99 -11.61
N GLN A 84 -11.99 -39.88 -10.78
CA GLN A 84 -11.73 -39.61 -9.36
C GLN A 84 -10.61 -38.57 -9.18
N TYR A 85 -9.56 -38.64 -10.00
CA TYR A 85 -8.47 -37.66 -9.97
C TYR A 85 -8.95 -36.28 -10.45
N LEU A 86 -9.82 -36.23 -11.47
CA LEU A 86 -10.41 -34.98 -11.94
C LEU A 86 -11.28 -34.33 -10.85
N LEU A 87 -12.10 -35.10 -10.13
CA LEU A 87 -12.85 -34.59 -8.97
C LEU A 87 -11.92 -34.06 -7.87
N LEU A 88 -10.83 -34.77 -7.57
CA LEU A 88 -9.83 -34.31 -6.60
C LEU A 88 -9.19 -32.98 -7.01
N LEU A 89 -8.88 -32.80 -8.29
CA LEU A 89 -8.39 -31.53 -8.83
C LEU A 89 -9.45 -30.43 -8.75
N GLY A 90 -10.71 -30.74 -9.02
CA GLY A 90 -11.84 -29.84 -8.82
C GLY A 90 -11.90 -29.30 -7.39
N ASP A 91 -11.91 -30.21 -6.42
CA ASP A 91 -11.90 -29.90 -4.99
C ASP A 91 -10.67 -29.09 -4.56
N PHE A 92 -9.49 -29.38 -5.13
CA PHE A 92 -8.28 -28.61 -4.89
C PHE A 92 -8.46 -27.15 -5.31
N PHE A 93 -8.95 -26.91 -6.54
CA PHE A 93 -9.17 -25.55 -7.03
C PHE A 93 -10.28 -24.82 -6.26
N GLU A 94 -11.31 -25.51 -5.77
CA GLU A 94 -12.32 -24.92 -4.89
C GLU A 94 -11.71 -24.46 -3.55
N LYS A 95 -10.80 -25.26 -2.98
CA LYS A 95 -10.06 -24.89 -1.77
C LYS A 95 -9.11 -23.72 -2.03
N ALA A 96 -8.39 -23.74 -3.17
CA ALA A 96 -7.52 -22.65 -3.59
C ALA A 96 -8.29 -21.33 -3.76
N ARG A 97 -9.47 -21.36 -4.40
CA ARG A 97 -10.39 -20.21 -4.49
C ARG A 97 -10.72 -19.61 -3.14
N LYS A 98 -11.05 -20.45 -2.15
CA LYS A 98 -11.39 -19.99 -0.79
C LYS A 98 -10.20 -19.32 -0.12
N LEU A 99 -8.98 -19.84 -0.29
CA LEU A 99 -7.76 -19.20 0.20
C LEU A 99 -7.52 -17.85 -0.48
N GLU A 100 -7.63 -17.81 -1.81
CA GLU A 100 -7.45 -16.57 -2.58
C GLU A 100 -8.46 -15.49 -2.18
N SER A 101 -9.72 -15.86 -1.97
CA SER A 101 -10.77 -14.95 -1.51
C SER A 101 -10.48 -14.38 -0.12
N ARG A 102 -9.82 -15.17 0.76
CA ARG A 102 -9.37 -14.68 2.07
C ARG A 102 -8.22 -13.70 1.93
N VAL A 103 -7.25 -13.99 1.06
CA VAL A 103 -6.14 -13.06 0.77
C VAL A 103 -6.67 -11.73 0.25
N GLN A 104 -7.64 -11.77 -0.68
CA GLN A 104 -8.32 -10.58 -1.16
C GLN A 104 -8.95 -9.78 0.00
N SER A 105 -9.73 -10.45 0.86
CA SER A 105 -10.40 -9.78 1.98
C SER A 105 -9.41 -9.21 2.99
N ASP A 106 -8.32 -9.94 3.29
CA ASP A 106 -7.27 -9.47 4.18
C ASP A 106 -6.56 -8.24 3.59
N MET A 107 -6.31 -8.23 2.28
CA MET A 107 -5.70 -7.09 1.59
C MET A 107 -6.61 -5.86 1.62
N ASP A 108 -7.89 -6.04 1.32
CA ASP A 108 -8.89 -4.95 1.36
C ASP A 108 -8.98 -4.34 2.77
N LEU A 109 -9.17 -5.19 3.79
CA LEU A 109 -9.39 -4.74 5.18
C LEU A 109 -8.14 -4.24 5.90
N LYS A 110 -6.95 -4.71 5.54
CA LYS A 110 -5.72 -4.37 6.28
C LYS A 110 -4.85 -3.39 5.53
N LEU A 111 -4.73 -3.55 4.22
CA LEU A 111 -3.84 -2.72 3.43
C LEU A 111 -4.60 -1.52 2.88
N SER A 112 -5.72 -1.74 2.17
CA SER A 112 -6.48 -0.63 1.59
C SER A 112 -7.09 0.29 2.65
N ASP A 113 -7.69 -0.26 3.72
CA ASP A 113 -8.25 0.57 4.81
C ASP A 113 -7.19 1.38 5.60
N THR A 114 -5.92 0.95 5.57
CA THR A 114 -4.82 1.66 6.26
C THR A 114 -4.22 2.79 5.39
N LEU A 115 -4.33 2.69 4.05
CA LEU A 115 -3.68 3.57 3.08
C LEU A 115 -4.58 4.73 2.62
#